data_AF-A0A1B8YFL8-F1
#
_entry.id   AF-A0A1B8YFL8-F1
#
_cell.length_a   1.000
_cell.length_b   1.000
_cell.length_c   1.000
_cell.angle_alpha   90.00
_cell.angle_beta   90.00
_cell.angle_gamma   90.00
#
_symmetry.space_group_name_H-M   'P 1'
#
loop_
_entity.id
_entity.type
_entity.pdbx_description
1 polymer ?
#
loop_
_entity_poly.entity_id
_entity_poly.type
_entity_poly.pdbx_seq_one_letter_code
_entity_poly.pdbx_strand_id
1 'polypeptide(L)'
;MYDHKSKALSRIYWQYKNSPKLINWITSLPDIAQSSIEDQIEKINNILDIDKAEGDQLDICGRIAGFAERPLIRTDFVSIFAYNGTGGAQPYNIAPYKSPGEQIKIAPVSDFMYRILIKSKIQKNNSIATIDDVKSAVDYIFNVNSAIIDGQDMTMKTIWIDKAIAANIRVLIEMFDLIPRPQGVKAHLVRVNHHPFAYKGTYDAQPYGVGAYV
;
A
#
# COMPACT_ATOMS: atom_id res chain seq x y z
N MET A 1 7.47 -13.13 20.36
CA MET A 1 6.45 -13.69 21.26
C MET A 1 7.12 -14.68 22.20
N TYR A 2 6.70 -14.77 23.45
CA TYR A 2 7.39 -15.56 24.47
C TYR A 2 6.80 -16.98 24.48
N ASP A 3 7.60 -18.02 24.23
CA ASP A 3 7.10 -19.39 24.19
C ASP A 3 6.99 -19.97 25.62
N HIS A 4 5.78 -19.93 26.17
CA HIS A 4 5.50 -20.45 27.53
C HIS A 4 5.65 -21.97 27.62
N LYS A 5 5.40 -22.69 26.53
CA LYS A 5 5.53 -24.15 26.48
C LYS A 5 6.98 -24.58 26.64
N SER A 6 7.89 -23.96 25.89
CA SER A 6 9.33 -24.24 25.99
C SER A 6 9.88 -23.98 27.41
N LYS A 7 9.40 -22.91 28.06
CA LYS A 7 9.80 -22.56 29.43
C LYS A 7 9.22 -23.49 30.48
N ALA A 8 8.02 -24.00 30.27
CA ALA A 8 7.43 -25.01 31.14
C ALA A 8 8.21 -26.33 31.06
N LEU A 9 8.60 -26.74 29.84
CA LEU A 9 9.38 -27.95 29.60
C LEU A 9 10.80 -27.88 30.20
N SER A 10 11.44 -26.70 30.18
CA SER A 10 12.79 -26.55 30.76
C SER A 10 12.84 -26.67 32.28
N ARG A 11 11.69 -26.55 32.95
CA ARG A 11 11.57 -26.64 34.42
C ARG A 11 11.20 -28.02 34.94
N ILE A 12 11.02 -29.00 34.04
CA ILE A 12 10.73 -30.38 34.44
C ILE A 12 12.00 -31.02 35.00
N TYR A 13 11.88 -31.58 36.21
CA TYR A 13 12.97 -32.35 36.83
C TYR A 13 13.38 -33.53 35.93
N TRP A 14 14.69 -33.81 35.88
CA TRP A 14 15.25 -34.85 35.01
C TRP A 14 14.58 -36.22 35.16
N GLN A 15 14.22 -36.60 36.39
CA GLN A 15 13.53 -37.85 36.71
C GLN A 15 12.20 -38.04 35.96
N TYR A 16 11.49 -36.94 35.65
CA TYR A 16 10.16 -36.99 35.04
C TYR A 16 10.16 -36.56 33.57
N LYS A 17 11.34 -36.38 32.96
CA LYS A 17 11.49 -35.87 31.59
C LYS A 17 10.84 -36.74 30.50
N ASN A 18 10.65 -38.03 30.78
CA ASN A 18 10.02 -38.99 29.87
C ASN A 18 8.61 -39.42 30.32
N SER A 19 8.00 -38.72 31.29
CA SER A 19 6.68 -39.10 31.82
C SER A 19 5.54 -38.37 31.06
N PRO A 20 4.79 -39.06 30.17
CA PRO A 20 3.89 -38.40 29.23
C PRO A 20 2.69 -37.72 29.91
N LYS A 21 2.17 -38.31 31.00
CA LYS A 21 1.03 -37.75 31.75
C LYS A 21 1.38 -36.40 32.40
N LEU A 22 2.58 -36.31 32.99
CA LEU A 22 3.02 -35.10 33.67
C LEU A 22 3.37 -33.99 32.67
N ILE A 23 4.02 -34.34 31.54
CA ILE A 23 4.30 -33.38 30.47
C ILE A 23 3.01 -32.75 29.96
N ASN A 24 2.02 -33.58 29.60
CA ASN A 24 0.73 -33.08 29.09
C ASN A 24 -0.01 -32.22 30.12
N TRP A 25 0.05 -32.60 31.40
CA TRP A 25 -0.56 -31.80 32.46
C TRP A 25 0.11 -30.43 32.59
N ILE A 26 1.44 -30.38 32.59
CA ILE A 26 2.21 -29.13 32.69
C ILE A 26 2.04 -28.25 31.45
N THR A 27 1.97 -28.83 30.24
CA THR A 27 1.83 -28.04 29.00
C THR A 27 0.41 -27.55 28.76
N SER A 28 -0.61 -28.15 29.39
CA SER A 28 -2.02 -27.78 29.19
C SER A 28 -2.30 -26.29 29.44
N LEU A 29 -1.82 -25.75 30.57
CA LEU A 29 -2.02 -24.34 30.92
C LEU A 29 -1.26 -23.38 29.99
N PRO A 30 0.05 -23.57 29.71
CA PRO A 30 0.78 -22.80 28.69
C PRO A 30 0.12 -22.83 27.32
N ASP A 31 -0.35 -24.00 26.86
CA ASP A 31 -0.97 -24.16 25.55
C ASP A 31 -2.30 -23.37 25.48
N ILE A 32 -3.11 -23.40 26.55
CA ILE A 32 -4.33 -22.58 26.66
C ILE A 32 -3.98 -21.09 26.71
N ALA A 33 -3.00 -20.70 27.53
CA ALA A 33 -2.59 -19.30 27.65
C ALA A 33 -2.10 -18.72 26.31
N GLN A 34 -1.26 -19.47 25.57
CA GLN A 34 -0.74 -19.05 24.28
C GLN A 34 -1.88 -18.89 23.26
N SER A 35 -2.65 -19.96 23.03
CA SER A 35 -3.66 -20.01 21.96
C SER A 35 -4.90 -19.17 22.20
N SER A 36 -5.34 -19.09 23.46
CA SER A 36 -6.63 -18.48 23.81
C SER A 36 -6.49 -17.05 24.28
N ILE A 37 -5.33 -16.66 24.81
CA ILE A 37 -5.11 -15.32 25.35
C ILE A 37 -4.12 -14.56 24.48
N GLU A 38 -2.87 -15.02 24.37
CA GLU A 38 -1.84 -14.23 23.70
C GLU A 38 -2.11 -14.05 22.21
N ASP A 39 -2.46 -15.13 21.50
CA ASP A 39 -2.80 -15.06 20.07
C ASP A 39 -4.02 -14.17 19.82
N GLN A 40 -4.99 -14.14 20.74
CA GLN A 40 -6.18 -13.30 20.61
C GLN A 40 -5.86 -11.83 20.89
N ILE A 41 -5.02 -11.55 21.89
CA ILE A 41 -4.51 -10.20 22.16
C ILE A 41 -3.72 -9.67 20.97
N GLU A 42 -2.88 -10.51 20.36
CA GLU A 42 -2.13 -10.12 19.16
C GLU A 42 -3.07 -9.80 17.98
N LYS A 43 -4.13 -10.59 17.77
CA LYS A 43 -5.16 -10.27 16.77
C LYS A 43 -5.85 -8.94 17.06
N ILE A 44 -6.21 -8.68 18.31
CA ILE A 44 -6.85 -7.41 18.72
C ILE A 44 -5.91 -6.24 18.47
N ASN A 45 -4.62 -6.38 18.82
CA ASN A 45 -3.63 -5.32 18.61
C ASN A 45 -3.39 -5.03 17.12
N ASN A 46 -3.43 -6.06 16.27
CA ASN A 46 -3.20 -5.94 14.84
C ASN A 46 -4.48 -5.65 14.03
N ILE A 47 -5.66 -5.58 14.65
CA ILE A 47 -6.93 -5.45 13.92
C ILE A 47 -7.06 -4.13 13.13
N LEU A 48 -6.38 -3.08 13.60
CA LEU A 48 -6.34 -1.77 12.97
C LEU A 48 -5.03 -1.52 12.21
N ASP A 49 -4.22 -2.57 12.00
CA ASP A 49 -3.01 -2.48 11.18
C ASP A 49 -3.43 -2.34 9.71
N ILE A 50 -3.28 -1.12 9.16
CA ILE A 50 -3.64 -0.79 7.79
C ILE A 50 -2.93 -1.72 6.79
N ASP A 51 -1.71 -2.20 7.12
CA ASP A 51 -0.93 -3.04 6.21
C ASP A 51 -1.30 -4.53 6.28
N LYS A 52 -2.12 -4.96 7.24
CA LYS A 52 -2.59 -6.35 7.36
C LYS A 52 -4.11 -6.50 7.30
N ALA A 53 -4.86 -5.44 7.56
CA ALA A 53 -6.32 -5.46 7.57
C ALA A 53 -6.90 -5.75 6.18
N GLU A 54 -7.90 -6.63 6.14
CA GLU A 54 -8.61 -7.05 4.93
C GLU A 54 -10.12 -6.94 5.14
N GLY A 55 -10.86 -6.69 4.05
CA GLY A 55 -12.32 -6.57 4.05
C GLY A 55 -12.85 -5.57 5.08
N ASP A 56 -13.74 -6.04 5.96
CA ASP A 56 -14.44 -5.21 6.96
C ASP A 56 -13.49 -4.51 7.94
N GLN A 57 -12.34 -5.12 8.27
CA GLN A 57 -11.34 -4.50 9.15
C GLN A 57 -10.72 -3.26 8.50
N LEU A 58 -10.45 -3.34 7.19
CA LEU A 58 -9.94 -2.22 6.43
C LEU A 58 -11.00 -1.13 6.28
N ASP A 59 -12.29 -1.51 6.19
CA ASP A 59 -13.40 -0.57 6.15
C ASP A 59 -13.61 0.15 7.50
N ILE A 60 -13.32 -0.49 8.63
CA ILE A 60 -13.22 0.20 9.94
C ILE A 60 -12.10 1.25 9.88
N CYS A 61 -10.91 0.88 9.40
CA CYS A 61 -9.78 1.81 9.29
C CYS A 61 -10.11 3.02 8.41
N GLY A 62 -10.80 2.80 7.29
CA GLY A 62 -11.24 3.87 6.41
C GLY A 62 -12.26 4.80 7.05
N ARG A 63 -13.21 4.27 7.83
CA ARG A 63 -14.16 5.07 8.63
C ARG A 63 -13.45 5.97 9.63
N ILE A 64 -12.43 5.46 10.30
CA ILE A 64 -11.60 6.25 11.22
C ILE A 64 -10.84 7.37 10.47
N ALA A 65 -10.33 7.09 9.28
CA ALA A 65 -9.62 8.07 8.45
C ALA A 65 -10.55 9.14 7.81
N GLY A 66 -11.86 8.91 7.82
CA GLY A 66 -12.86 9.86 7.31
C GLY A 66 -13.56 9.44 6.00
N PHE A 67 -13.47 8.18 5.59
CA PHE A 67 -14.32 7.62 4.54
C PHE A 67 -15.57 6.99 5.17
N ALA A 68 -16.75 7.59 4.97
CA ALA A 68 -18.00 7.03 5.50
C ALA A 68 -18.27 5.63 4.95
N GLU A 69 -18.02 5.44 3.66
CA GLU A 69 -18.14 4.17 2.95
C GLU A 69 -16.96 4.01 1.97
N ARG A 70 -16.70 2.78 1.58
CA ARG A 70 -15.67 2.46 0.60
C ARG A 70 -16.03 3.11 -0.74
N PRO A 71 -15.14 3.93 -1.33
CA PRO A 71 -15.41 4.59 -2.60
C PRO A 71 -15.74 3.59 -3.70
N LEU A 72 -16.70 3.97 -4.53
CA LEU A 72 -17.08 3.22 -5.71
C LEU A 72 -16.35 3.80 -6.92
N ILE A 73 -15.74 2.92 -7.71
CA ILE A 73 -15.07 3.30 -8.95
C ILE A 73 -15.67 2.54 -10.12
N ARG A 74 -15.60 3.17 -11.30
CA ARG A 74 -15.96 2.49 -12.52
C ARG A 74 -14.93 1.40 -12.83
N THR A 75 -15.40 0.22 -13.20
CA THR A 75 -14.53 -0.95 -13.41
C THR A 75 -13.57 -0.77 -14.60
N ASP A 76 -13.91 0.09 -15.56
CA ASP A 76 -13.07 0.34 -16.73
C ASP A 76 -11.77 1.09 -16.42
N PHE A 77 -11.71 1.81 -15.30
CA PHE A 77 -10.49 2.46 -14.83
C PHE A 77 -9.49 1.52 -14.14
N VAL A 78 -9.95 0.34 -13.73
CA VAL A 78 -9.12 -0.62 -12.98
C VAL A 78 -8.39 -1.56 -13.93
N SER A 79 -9.15 -2.22 -14.81
CA SER A 79 -8.62 -3.21 -15.73
C SER A 79 -9.56 -3.38 -16.91
N ILE A 80 -9.14 -2.91 -18.08
CA ILE A 80 -9.84 -3.10 -19.34
C ILE A 80 -8.84 -3.53 -20.42
N PHE A 81 -9.24 -4.43 -21.30
CA PHE A 81 -8.42 -4.71 -22.48
C PHE A 81 -8.45 -3.49 -23.41
N ALA A 82 -7.33 -2.78 -23.50
CA ALA A 82 -7.19 -1.58 -24.31
C ALA A 82 -5.72 -1.36 -24.70
N TYR A 83 -5.49 -0.49 -25.68
CA TYR A 83 -4.14 -0.07 -26.06
C TYR A 83 -3.49 0.80 -24.97
N ASN A 84 -2.16 0.74 -24.93
CA ASN A 84 -1.34 1.55 -24.03
C ASN A 84 -1.69 3.04 -24.17
N GLY A 85 -1.94 3.72 -23.05
CA GLY A 85 -2.42 5.11 -23.00
C GLY A 85 -3.88 5.28 -22.58
N THR A 86 -4.67 4.20 -22.55
CA THR A 86 -6.00 4.21 -21.92
C THR A 86 -5.88 3.92 -20.43
N GLY A 87 -6.56 4.69 -19.57
CA GLY A 87 -6.56 4.46 -18.12
C GLY A 87 -7.07 3.06 -17.78
N GLY A 88 -6.31 2.28 -16.99
CA GLY A 88 -6.65 0.90 -16.67
C GLY A 88 -6.38 -0.13 -17.79
N ALA A 89 -5.70 0.25 -18.87
CA ALA A 89 -5.36 -0.66 -19.96
C ALA A 89 -4.50 -1.85 -19.49
N GLN A 90 -4.91 -3.06 -19.85
CA GLN A 90 -4.18 -4.29 -19.62
C GLN A 90 -3.95 -5.03 -20.96
N PRO A 91 -2.84 -5.79 -21.07
CA PRO A 91 -2.54 -6.54 -22.28
C PRO A 91 -3.51 -7.71 -22.48
N TYR A 92 -3.38 -8.35 -23.64
CA TYR A 92 -4.20 -9.49 -24.03
C TYR A 92 -4.16 -10.61 -22.98
N ASN A 93 -5.31 -11.26 -22.76
CA ASN A 93 -5.51 -12.35 -21.80
C ASN A 93 -5.41 -11.99 -20.30
N ILE A 94 -5.41 -10.70 -19.94
CA ILE A 94 -5.42 -10.27 -18.52
C ILE A 94 -6.76 -9.65 -18.12
N ALA A 95 -7.30 -8.73 -18.93
CA ALA A 95 -8.55 -8.04 -18.63
C ALA A 95 -9.66 -8.43 -19.61
N PRO A 96 -10.94 -8.37 -19.18
CA PRO A 96 -12.07 -8.63 -20.05
C PRO A 96 -12.17 -7.57 -21.17
N TYR A 97 -12.65 -8.02 -22.33
CA TYR A 97 -13.04 -7.14 -23.43
C TYR A 97 -14.33 -6.39 -23.06
N LYS A 98 -14.38 -5.09 -23.35
CA LYS A 98 -15.59 -4.28 -23.22
C LYS A 98 -16.27 -4.18 -24.58
N SER A 99 -17.51 -4.63 -24.67
CA SER A 99 -18.26 -4.54 -25.92
C SER A 99 -18.70 -3.09 -26.19
N PRO A 100 -18.75 -2.66 -27.46
CA PRO A 100 -19.34 -1.36 -27.81
C PRO A 100 -20.77 -1.25 -27.28
N GLY A 101 -21.05 -0.25 -26.43
CA GLY A 101 -22.38 -0.03 -25.83
C GLY A 101 -22.63 -0.74 -24.49
N GLU A 102 -21.69 -1.53 -23.96
CA GLU A 102 -21.82 -2.13 -22.64
C GLU A 102 -21.85 -1.06 -21.54
N GLN A 103 -22.84 -1.15 -20.64
CA GLN A 103 -22.93 -0.26 -19.50
C GLN A 103 -21.75 -0.47 -18.55
N ILE A 104 -21.16 0.63 -18.11
CA ILE A 104 -20.01 0.57 -17.22
C ILE A 104 -20.48 0.13 -15.83
N LYS A 105 -19.90 -0.95 -15.32
CA LYS A 105 -20.15 -1.41 -13.96
C LYS A 105 -19.43 -0.51 -12.98
N ILE A 106 -20.09 -0.26 -11.85
CA ILE A 106 -19.54 0.45 -10.71
C ILE A 106 -19.27 -0.62 -9.65
N ALA A 107 -18.03 -0.65 -9.15
CA ALA A 107 -17.60 -1.61 -8.14
C ALA A 107 -16.85 -0.89 -7.01
N PRO A 108 -16.89 -1.44 -5.78
CA PRO A 108 -16.05 -0.93 -4.70
C PRO A 108 -14.58 -1.11 -5.05
N VAL A 109 -13.76 -0.17 -4.57
CA VAL A 109 -12.31 -0.22 -4.71
C VAL A 109 -11.75 -1.50 -4.05
N SER A 110 -10.76 -2.15 -4.66
CA SER A 110 -10.11 -3.33 -4.06
C SER A 110 -9.35 -2.95 -2.78
N ASP A 111 -9.13 -3.92 -1.88
CA ASP A 111 -8.44 -3.67 -0.60
C ASP A 111 -7.07 -3.01 -0.78
N PHE A 112 -6.31 -3.46 -1.79
CA PHE A 112 -5.02 -2.88 -2.13
C PHE A 112 -5.12 -1.39 -2.50
N MET A 113 -6.08 -1.04 -3.37
CA MET A 113 -6.28 0.34 -3.80
C MET A 113 -6.86 1.19 -2.66
N TYR A 114 -7.77 0.62 -1.86
CA TYR A 114 -8.41 1.31 -0.75
C TYR A 114 -7.40 1.67 0.34
N ARG A 115 -6.40 0.82 0.57
CA ARG A 115 -5.28 1.11 1.46
C ARG A 115 -4.52 2.37 1.08
N ILE A 116 -4.25 2.55 -0.21
CA ILE A 116 -3.57 3.75 -0.73
C ILE A 116 -4.46 4.98 -0.49
N LEU A 117 -5.78 4.87 -0.69
CA LEU A 117 -6.72 5.95 -0.41
C LEU A 117 -6.73 6.33 1.09
N ILE A 118 -6.73 5.35 1.98
CA ILE A 118 -6.67 5.57 3.43
C ILE A 118 -5.36 6.25 3.82
N LYS A 119 -4.21 5.72 3.38
CA LYS A 119 -2.89 6.32 3.64
C LYS A 119 -2.84 7.76 3.14
N SER A 120 -3.33 8.01 1.93
CA SER A 120 -3.43 9.36 1.36
C SER A 120 -4.29 10.29 2.21
N LYS A 121 -5.47 9.83 2.64
CA LYS A 121 -6.39 10.64 3.46
C LYS A 121 -5.77 11.00 4.82
N ILE A 122 -5.11 10.04 5.47
CA ILE A 122 -4.39 10.26 6.74
C ILE A 122 -3.33 11.34 6.54
N GLN A 123 -2.52 11.23 5.49
CA GLN A 123 -1.48 12.22 5.20
C GLN A 123 -2.09 13.59 4.89
N LYS A 124 -3.15 13.66 4.10
CA LYS A 124 -3.85 14.92 3.81
C LYS A 124 -4.41 15.61 5.05
N ASN A 125 -4.87 14.85 6.03
CA ASN A 125 -5.45 15.41 7.26
C ASN A 125 -4.37 15.90 8.24
N ASN A 126 -3.16 15.33 8.21
CA ASN A 126 -2.09 15.60 9.18
C ASN A 126 -0.89 16.39 8.61
N SER A 127 -0.78 16.50 7.29
CA SER A 127 0.37 17.13 6.62
C SER A 127 0.36 18.65 6.79
N ILE A 128 1.55 19.20 7.04
CA ILE A 128 1.84 20.65 7.07
C ILE A 128 2.17 21.15 5.64
N ALA A 129 2.39 20.22 4.71
CA ALA A 129 2.60 20.44 3.29
C ALA A 129 3.89 21.22 2.94
N THR A 130 4.94 21.08 3.76
CA THR A 130 6.30 21.48 3.35
C THR A 130 6.84 20.52 2.28
N ILE A 131 7.87 20.92 1.53
CA ILE A 131 8.43 20.06 0.46
C ILE A 131 8.87 18.69 1.01
N ASP A 132 9.56 18.67 2.16
CA ASP A 132 10.02 17.43 2.79
C ASP A 132 8.86 16.57 3.34
N ASP A 133 7.81 17.22 3.84
CA ASP A 133 6.61 16.54 4.34
C ASP A 133 5.82 15.90 3.20
N VAL A 134 5.62 16.64 2.10
CA VAL A 134 4.96 16.08 0.91
C VAL A 134 5.78 14.94 0.33
N LYS A 135 7.13 15.02 0.34
CA LYS A 135 8.00 13.92 -0.10
C LYS A 135 7.76 12.68 0.77
N SER A 136 7.82 12.85 2.09
CA SER A 136 7.62 11.77 3.05
C SER A 136 6.21 11.14 2.91
N ALA A 137 5.20 11.97 2.67
CA ALA A 137 3.84 11.51 2.43
C ALA A 137 3.71 10.70 1.13
N VAL A 138 4.25 11.19 0.01
CA VAL A 138 4.23 10.48 -1.28
C VAL A 138 4.97 9.14 -1.16
N ASP A 139 6.13 9.15 -0.51
CA ASP A 139 6.95 7.94 -0.29
C ASP A 139 6.17 6.90 0.52
N TYR A 140 5.47 7.32 1.58
CA TYR A 140 4.61 6.45 2.40
C TYR A 140 3.36 5.94 1.67
N ILE A 141 2.67 6.79 0.91
CA ILE A 141 1.41 6.45 0.22
C ILE A 141 1.66 5.40 -0.86
N PHE A 142 2.70 5.59 -1.67
CA PHE A 142 2.97 4.74 -2.85
C PHE A 142 4.07 3.70 -2.61
N ASN A 143 4.74 3.74 -1.46
CA ASN A 143 5.91 2.90 -1.15
C ASN A 143 6.99 3.02 -2.23
N VAL A 144 7.40 4.26 -2.47
CA VAL A 144 8.40 4.63 -3.49
C VAL A 144 9.35 5.67 -2.92
N ASN A 145 10.45 5.93 -3.62
CA ASN A 145 11.27 7.10 -3.38
C ASN A 145 10.91 8.17 -4.41
N SER A 146 10.55 9.36 -3.93
CA SER A 146 10.11 10.47 -4.76
C SER A 146 10.98 11.71 -4.62
N ALA A 147 11.02 12.53 -5.67
CA ALA A 147 11.59 13.87 -5.63
C ALA A 147 10.55 14.90 -6.03
N ILE A 148 10.46 15.97 -5.26
CA ILE A 148 9.48 17.04 -5.44
C ILE A 148 10.19 18.29 -5.90
N ILE A 149 9.66 18.91 -6.95
CA ILE A 149 10.16 20.17 -7.49
C ILE A 149 9.12 21.26 -7.25
N ASP A 150 9.50 22.26 -6.46
CA ASP A 150 8.74 23.50 -6.30
C ASP A 150 9.01 24.42 -7.50
N GLY A 151 7.93 24.88 -8.12
CA GLY A 151 7.97 25.81 -9.24
C GLY A 151 8.16 27.26 -8.84
N GLN A 152 8.06 27.59 -7.54
CA GLN A 152 8.08 28.96 -6.97
C GLN A 152 7.01 29.91 -7.55
N ASP A 153 6.02 29.37 -8.23
CA ASP A 153 4.95 30.07 -8.96
C ASP A 153 3.57 29.56 -8.53
N MET A 154 3.46 29.13 -7.26
CA MET A 154 2.30 28.39 -6.73
C MET A 154 1.99 27.10 -7.52
N THR A 155 3.00 26.51 -8.15
CA THR A 155 2.90 25.17 -8.74
C THR A 155 3.96 24.24 -8.18
N MET A 156 3.56 22.99 -7.99
CA MET A 156 4.46 21.89 -7.67
C MET A 156 4.58 21.06 -8.96
N LYS A 157 5.73 21.21 -9.64
CA LYS A 157 5.86 20.92 -11.08
C LYS A 157 5.88 19.43 -11.39
N THR A 158 6.64 18.65 -10.64
CA THR A 158 6.83 17.24 -10.93
C THR A 158 7.17 16.47 -9.66
N ILE A 159 6.43 15.38 -9.43
CA ILE A 159 6.79 14.33 -8.48
C ILE A 159 7.44 13.22 -9.29
N TRP A 160 8.75 13.08 -9.16
CA TRP A 160 9.52 12.01 -9.81
C TRP A 160 9.50 10.81 -8.90
N ILE A 161 9.31 9.62 -9.47
CA ILE A 161 9.20 8.38 -8.72
C ILE A 161 10.12 7.35 -9.37
N ASP A 162 11.00 6.74 -8.58
CA ASP A 162 12.01 5.79 -9.10
C ASP A 162 11.39 4.48 -9.62
N LYS A 163 10.17 4.16 -9.19
CA LYS A 163 9.45 2.95 -9.56
C LYS A 163 8.25 3.25 -10.44
N ALA A 164 8.03 2.41 -11.45
CA ALA A 164 6.80 2.46 -12.24
C ALA A 164 5.57 2.22 -11.34
N ILE A 165 4.62 3.16 -11.41
CA ILE A 165 3.31 3.03 -10.79
C ILE A 165 2.39 2.27 -11.74
N ALA A 166 1.62 1.31 -11.20
CA ALA A 166 0.63 0.59 -11.98
C ALA A 166 -0.47 1.52 -12.53
N ALA A 167 -0.95 1.26 -13.74
CA ALA A 167 -1.87 2.15 -14.46
C ALA A 167 -3.17 2.44 -13.69
N ASN A 168 -3.70 1.46 -12.96
CA ASN A 168 -4.86 1.59 -12.08
C ASN A 168 -4.63 2.60 -10.94
N ILE A 169 -3.44 2.61 -10.33
CA ILE A 169 -3.09 3.58 -9.28
C ILE A 169 -2.97 4.98 -9.88
N ARG A 170 -2.40 5.11 -11.08
CA ARG A 170 -2.29 6.42 -11.75
C ARG A 170 -3.67 7.05 -11.98
N VAL A 171 -4.66 6.26 -12.38
CA VAL A 171 -6.04 6.73 -12.51
C VAL A 171 -6.62 7.18 -11.16
N LEU A 172 -6.33 6.47 -10.07
CA LEU A 172 -6.75 6.90 -8.73
C LEU A 172 -6.12 8.23 -8.31
N ILE A 173 -4.84 8.45 -8.61
CA ILE A 173 -4.16 9.72 -8.31
C ILE A 173 -4.90 10.88 -8.96
N GLU A 174 -5.32 10.72 -10.22
CA GLU A 174 -6.03 11.74 -10.98
C GLU A 174 -7.48 11.94 -10.49
N MET A 175 -8.18 10.86 -10.14
CA MET A 175 -9.59 10.92 -9.70
C MET A 175 -9.77 11.46 -8.28
N PHE A 176 -8.90 11.07 -7.33
CA PHE A 176 -9.09 11.33 -5.90
C PHE A 176 -8.13 12.37 -5.33
N ASP A 177 -7.25 12.96 -6.14
CA ASP A 177 -6.21 13.90 -5.72
C ASP A 177 -5.44 13.33 -4.52
N LEU A 178 -4.59 12.32 -4.71
CA LEU A 178 -4.04 11.58 -3.56
C LEU A 178 -2.88 12.27 -2.83
N ILE A 179 -2.36 13.36 -3.36
CA ILE A 179 -1.13 13.98 -2.87
C ILE A 179 -1.49 15.16 -1.95
N PRO A 180 -0.94 15.26 -0.73
CA PRO A 180 -1.09 16.45 0.10
C PRO A 180 -0.37 17.64 -0.54
N ARG A 181 -0.96 18.82 -0.45
CA ARG A 181 -0.39 20.03 -1.05
C ARG A 181 -0.81 21.28 -0.28
N PRO A 182 0.00 22.35 -0.30
CA PRO A 182 -0.39 23.62 0.28
C PRO A 182 -1.64 24.18 -0.40
N GLN A 183 -2.40 24.98 0.34
CA GLN A 183 -3.57 25.65 -0.20
C GLN A 183 -3.17 26.57 -1.37
N GLY A 184 -3.91 26.48 -2.48
CA GLY A 184 -3.67 27.29 -3.67
C GLY A 184 -2.53 26.81 -4.57
N VAL A 185 -1.82 25.74 -4.21
CA VAL A 185 -0.75 25.17 -5.05
C VAL A 185 -1.31 24.12 -6.00
N LYS A 186 -0.98 24.24 -7.28
CA LYS A 186 -1.35 23.23 -8.29
C LYS A 186 -0.27 22.15 -8.39
N ALA A 187 -0.62 20.91 -8.09
CA ALA A 187 0.21 19.76 -8.44
C ALA A 187 -0.06 19.43 -9.92
N HIS A 188 0.92 19.64 -10.78
CA HIS A 188 0.68 19.50 -12.22
C HIS A 188 0.85 18.06 -12.68
N LEU A 189 1.79 17.30 -12.10
CA LEU A 189 2.22 16.06 -12.74
C LEU A 189 3.03 15.08 -11.89
N VAL A 190 2.72 13.78 -12.01
CA VAL A 190 3.56 12.67 -11.52
C VAL A 190 4.30 12.03 -12.70
N ARG A 191 5.64 11.98 -12.64
CA ARG A 191 6.50 11.28 -13.62
C ARG A 191 7.21 10.12 -12.96
N VAL A 192 7.47 9.10 -13.76
CA VAL A 192 8.44 8.06 -13.40
C VAL A 192 9.82 8.59 -13.80
N ASN A 193 10.78 8.51 -12.89
CA ASN A 193 12.17 8.78 -13.24
C ASN A 193 12.65 7.65 -14.15
N HIS A 194 13.05 8.01 -15.37
CA HIS A 194 13.66 7.06 -16.28
C HIS A 194 15.14 7.41 -16.30
N HIS A 195 15.99 6.49 -15.84
CA HIS A 195 17.43 6.60 -16.05
C HIS A 195 17.72 6.27 -17.52
N PRO A 196 17.99 7.26 -18.40
CA PRO A 196 18.12 6.98 -19.81
C PRO A 196 19.40 6.18 -20.09
N PHE A 197 19.34 5.28 -21.07
CA PHE A 197 20.56 4.77 -21.70
C PHE A 197 21.23 5.92 -22.47
N ALA A 198 22.38 6.38 -21.98
CA ALA A 198 23.14 7.44 -22.64
C ALA A 198 24.65 7.34 -22.35
N TYR A 199 25.44 8.10 -23.11
CA TYR A 199 26.89 8.15 -22.96
C TYR A 199 27.31 8.81 -21.63
N LYS A 200 28.51 8.45 -21.17
CA LYS A 200 29.14 8.99 -19.95
C LYS A 200 29.22 10.52 -20.03
N GLY A 201 28.49 11.21 -19.16
CA GLY A 201 28.39 12.68 -19.12
C GLY A 201 26.95 13.20 -19.16
N THR A 202 25.99 12.39 -19.59
CA THR A 202 24.55 12.70 -19.47
C THR A 202 24.10 12.51 -18.02
N TYR A 203 23.32 13.47 -17.48
CA TYR A 203 22.78 13.42 -16.12
C TYR A 203 21.92 12.17 -15.93
N ASP A 204 22.19 11.42 -14.85
CA ASP A 204 21.44 10.22 -14.46
C ASP A 204 21.44 9.08 -15.50
N ALA A 205 22.42 9.07 -16.41
CA ALA A 205 22.56 8.06 -17.45
C ALA A 205 23.07 6.73 -16.93
N GLN A 206 22.46 5.64 -17.41
CA GLN A 206 22.85 4.28 -17.07
C GLN A 206 23.51 3.53 -18.23
N PRO A 207 24.40 2.56 -17.93
CA PRO A 207 25.11 1.80 -18.95
C PRO A 207 24.18 0.91 -19.78
N TYR A 208 24.73 0.43 -20.90
CA TYR A 208 24.02 -0.45 -21.83
C TYR A 208 23.43 -1.68 -21.13
N GLY A 209 22.15 -1.96 -21.42
CA GLY A 209 21.41 -3.08 -20.83
C GLY A 209 20.80 -2.81 -19.44
N VAL A 210 21.05 -1.64 -18.84
CA VAL A 210 20.46 -1.23 -17.55
C VAL A 210 19.56 -0.01 -17.72
N GLY A 211 20.03 1.01 -18.45
CA GLY A 211 19.26 2.22 -18.71
C GLY A 211 18.03 1.98 -19.58
N ALA A 212 16.97 2.75 -19.35
CA ALA A 212 15.78 2.73 -20.18
C ALA A 212 16.09 3.33 -21.57
N TYR A 213 15.65 2.64 -22.62
CA TYR A 213 15.62 3.21 -23.97
C TYR A 213 14.39 4.10 -24.08
N VAL A 214 14.58 5.38 -23.77
CA VAL A 214 13.57 6.45 -23.87
C VAL A 214 13.81 7.30 -25.10
#